data_AF-A0A359BI72-F1
#
_entry.id   AF-A0A359BI72-F1
#
_cell.length_a   1.000
_cell.length_b   1.000
_cell.length_c   1.000
_cell.angle_alpha   90.00
_cell.angle_beta   90.00
_cell.angle_gamma   90.00
#
_symmetry.space_group_name_H-M   'P 1'
#
loop_
_entity.id
_entity.type
_entity.pdbx_description
1 polymer ?
#
loop_
_entity_poly.entity_id
_entity_poly.type
_entity_poly.pdbx_seq_one_letter_code
_entity_poly.pdbx_strand_id
1 'polypeptide(L)' 'MFKCKNCNSIDKFELMFSPDYKGKKRFSYSYNENNEIEMLVDGYTFVPDLMFMNQFAVCRYCGQIYMWEYEDGYLKKGK' A
#
# COMPACT_ATOMS: atom_id res chain seq x y z
N MET A 1 6.66 -0.94 -5.92
CA MET A 1 7.00 -1.02 -4.50
C MET A 1 6.82 0.37 -3.90
N PHE A 2 6.19 0.44 -2.74
CA PHE A 2 5.94 1.67 -2.00
C PHE A 2 6.98 1.83 -0.90
N LYS A 3 7.71 2.93 -0.98
CA LYS A 3 8.75 3.31 -0.04
C LYS A 3 8.19 4.37 0.90
N CYS A 4 8.37 4.18 2.20
CA CYS A 4 8.04 5.21 3.18
C CYS A 4 9.04 6.36 3.07
N LYS A 5 8.57 7.58 2.84
CA LYS A 5 9.44 8.76 2.68
C LYS A 5 10.25 9.11 3.93
N ASN A 6 9.78 8.68 5.10
CA ASN A 6 10.40 9.01 6.38
C ASN A 6 11.52 8.03 6.79
N CYS A 7 11.27 6.73 6.67
CA CYS A 7 12.19 5.69 7.15
C CYS A 7 12.75 4.79 6.05
N ASN A 8 12.37 5.03 4.79
CA ASN A 8 12.78 4.26 3.61
C ASN A 8 12.38 2.76 3.65
N SER A 9 11.52 2.34 4.57
CA SER A 9 11.00 0.96 4.57
C SER A 9 10.19 0.71 3.30
N ILE A 10 10.41 -0.43 2.65
CA ILE A 10 9.72 -0.84 1.43
C ILE A 10 8.61 -1.82 1.77
N ASP A 11 7.39 -1.53 1.31
CA ASP A 11 6.21 -2.40 1.41
C ASP A 11 5.93 -2.89 2.84
N LYS A 12 6.29 -2.07 3.83
CA LYS A 12 5.99 -2.26 5.27
C LYS A 12 4.84 -1.37 5.69
N PHE A 13 3.63 -1.72 5.28
CA PHE A 13 2.42 -0.95 5.59
C PHE A 13 1.32 -1.79 6.23
N GLU A 14 0.41 -1.09 6.89
CA GLU A 14 -0.92 -1.57 7.26
C GLU A 14 -1.97 -0.58 6.73
N LEU A 15 -3.22 -1.02 6.59
CA LEU A 15 -4.32 -0.15 6.19
C LEU A 15 -5.02 0.48 7.39
N MET A 16 -5.27 1.79 7.29
CA MET A 16 -6.14 2.54 8.17
C MET A 16 -7.58 2.40 7.66
N PHE A 17 -8.41 1.76 8.46
CA PHE A 17 -9.85 1.69 8.20
C PHE A 17 -10.57 2.83 8.91
N SER A 18 -11.47 3.48 8.18
CA SER A 18 -12.34 4.49 8.77
C SER A 18 -13.18 3.89 9.92
N PRO A 19 -13.49 4.65 10.98
CA PRO A 19 -14.34 4.16 12.07
C PRO A 19 -15.73 3.71 11.62
N ASP A 20 -16.27 4.32 10.57
CA ASP A 20 -17.58 3.99 9.96
C ASP A 20 -17.51 2.88 8.91
N TYR A 21 -16.34 2.30 8.66
CA TYR A 21 -16.17 1.19 7.73
C TYR A 21 -16.95 -0.04 8.19
N LYS A 22 -17.93 -0.45 7.39
CA LYS A 22 -18.88 -1.53 7.72
C LYS A 22 -18.37 -2.95 7.41
N GLY A 23 -17.22 -3.06 6.74
CA GLY A 23 -16.63 -4.35 6.39
C GLY A 23 -15.97 -5.06 7.59
N LYS A 24 -15.49 -6.28 7.36
CA LYS A 24 -14.81 -7.11 8.39
C LYS A 24 -13.37 -6.69 8.63
N LYS A 25 -12.86 -5.70 7.88
CA LYS A 25 -11.48 -5.18 7.98
C LYS A 25 -10.44 -6.28 7.74
N ARG A 26 -10.79 -7.26 6.91
CA ARG A 26 -9.86 -8.33 6.51
C ARG A 26 -9.00 -7.79 5.38
N PHE A 27 -7.72 -7.66 5.68
CA PHE A 27 -6.73 -7.15 4.74
C PHE A 27 -5.60 -8.16 4.61
N SER A 28 -5.19 -8.41 3.37
CA SER A 28 -3.97 -9.10 3.02
C SER A 28 -3.44 -8.56 1.70
N TYR A 29 -2.17 -8.79 1.41
CA TYR A 29 -1.61 -8.45 0.11
C TYR A 29 -0.59 -9.50 -0.33
N SER A 30 -0.41 -9.58 -1.64
CA SER A 30 0.59 -10.44 -2.30
C SER A 30 1.18 -9.70 -3.50
N TYR A 31 2.19 -10.30 -4.13
CA TYR A 31 2.68 -9.82 -5.42
C TYR A 31 2.02 -10.61 -6.55
N ASN A 32 1.53 -9.91 -7.56
CA ASN A 32 0.99 -10.53 -8.77
C ASN A 32 2.12 -10.92 -9.76
N GLU A 33 1.75 -11.49 -10.91
CA GLU A 33 2.71 -11.92 -11.96
C GLU A 33 3.55 -10.76 -12.53
N ASN A 34 3.05 -9.52 -12.44
CA ASN A 34 3.77 -8.32 -12.86
C ASN A 34 4.76 -7.78 -11.81
N ASN A 35 4.83 -8.44 -10.65
CA ASN A 35 5.56 -8.01 -9.46
C ASN A 35 5.02 -6.69 -8.87
N GLU A 36 3.70 -6.49 -8.98
CA GLU A 36 2.96 -5.39 -8.36
C GLU A 36 2.27 -5.88 -7.10
N ILE A 37 2.04 -4.98 -6.15
CA ILE A 37 1.24 -5.30 -4.97
C ILE A 37 -0.21 -5.46 -5.40
N GLU A 38 -0.80 -6.57 -5.01
CA GLU A 38 -2.23 -6.81 -5.13
C GLU A 38 -2.81 -6.92 -3.71
N MET A 39 -3.75 -6.03 -3.39
CA MET A 39 -4.42 -6.00 -2.09
C MET A 39 -5.77 -6.68 -2.16
N LEU A 40 -6.08 -7.50 -1.16
CA LEU A 40 -7.40 -8.08 -0.90
C LEU A 40 -7.99 -7.41 0.35
N VAL A 41 -9.09 -6.71 0.18
CA VAL A 41 -9.85 -6.08 1.27
C VAL A 41 -11.29 -6.58 1.25
N ASP A 42 -11.66 -7.34 2.28
CA ASP A 42 -13.02 -7.88 2.46
C ASP A 42 -13.62 -8.59 1.21
N GLY A 43 -12.77 -9.25 0.42
CA GLY A 43 -13.18 -9.99 -0.78
C GLY A 43 -13.01 -9.21 -2.10
N TYR A 44 -12.61 -7.94 -2.03
CA TYR A 44 -12.29 -7.14 -3.22
C TYR A 44 -10.78 -7.05 -3.44
N THR A 45 -10.35 -7.37 -4.65
CA THR A 45 -8.93 -7.39 -5.04
C THR A 45 -8.61 -6.25 -5.99
N PHE A 46 -7.54 -5.51 -5.73
CA PHE A 46 -7.07 -4.42 -6.59
C PHE A 46 -5.58 -4.14 -6.43
N VAL A 47 -4.99 -3.50 -7.44
CA VAL A 47 -3.63 -2.94 -7.36
C VAL A 47 -3.74 -1.50 -6.83
N PRO A 48 -3.19 -1.19 -5.66
CA PRO A 48 -3.21 0.15 -5.10
C PRO A 48 -2.28 1.07 -5.89
N ASP A 49 -2.65 2.35 -6.00
CA ASP A 49 -1.79 3.40 -6.54
C ASP A 49 -1.20 4.27 -5.42
N LEU A 50 -0.38 5.24 -5.80
CA LEU A 50 0.24 6.13 -4.83
C LEU A 50 -0.77 7.03 -4.09
N MET A 51 -1.89 7.36 -4.73
CA MET A 51 -2.94 8.15 -4.10
C MET A 51 -3.61 7.36 -2.98
N PHE A 52 -3.98 6.11 -3.25
CA PHE A 52 -4.56 5.19 -2.28
C PHE A 52 -3.64 5.00 -1.07
N MET A 53 -2.36 4.73 -1.32
CA MET A 53 -1.38 4.56 -0.24
C MET A 53 -1.27 5.81 0.63
N ASN A 54 -1.27 6.99 0.01
CA ASN A 54 -1.21 8.26 0.74
C ASN A 54 -2.54 8.68 1.38
N GLN A 55 -3.62 7.92 1.23
CA GLN A 55 -4.91 8.18 1.89
C GLN A 55 -5.26 7.14 2.96
N PHE A 56 -4.76 5.91 2.81
CA PHE A 56 -5.24 4.79 3.61
C PHE A 56 -4.13 3.93 4.20
N ALA A 57 -2.85 4.15 3.88
CA ALA A 57 -1.77 3.32 4.39
C ALA A 57 -0.92 4.00 5.47
N VAL A 58 -0.56 3.23 6.49
CA VAL A 58 0.33 3.61 7.60
C VAL A 58 1.59 2.77 7.53
N CYS A 59 2.76 3.39 7.71
CA CYS A 59 4.02 2.67 7.79
C CYS A 59 4.07 1.83 9.07
N ARG A 60 4.16 0.51 8.92
CA ARG A 60 4.26 -0.44 10.04
C ARG A 60 5.57 -0.31 10.83
N TYR A 61 6.60 0.25 10.20
CA TYR A 61 7.91 0.42 10.82
C TYR A 61 8.01 1.70 11.67
N CYS A 62 7.67 2.87 11.10
CA CYS A 62 7.82 4.16 11.79
C CYS A 62 6.51 4.85 12.20
N GLY A 63 5.36 4.25 11.89
CA GLY A 63 4.04 4.78 12.25
C GLY A 63 3.56 5.99 11.44
N GLN A 64 4.35 6.46 10.46
CA GLN A 64 3.97 7.60 9.64
C GLN A 64 2.81 7.27 8.70
N ILE A 65 1.89 8.22 8.57
CA ILE A 65 0.71 8.15 7.71
C ILE A 65 0.95 9.02 6.47
N TYR A 66 0.35 8.66 5.34
CA TYR A 66 0.29 9.52 4.14
C TYR A 66 1.66 9.95 3.60
N MET A 67 2.68 9.10 3.76
CA MET A 67 4.08 9.38 3.44
C MET A 67 4.70 8.26 2.60
N TRP A 68 4.17 8.07 1.39
CA TRP A 68 4.61 7.04 0.45
C TRP A 68 5.08 7.64 -0.87
N GLU A 69 6.09 7.02 -1.45
CA GLU A 69 6.57 7.24 -2.81
C GLU A 69 6.84 5.90 -3.50
N TYR A 70 6.95 5.90 -4.82
CA TYR A 70 7.45 4.71 -5.50
C TYR A 70 8.94 4.54 -5.26
N GLU A 71 9.39 3.31 -5.10
CA GLU A 71 10.82 3.00 -5.16
C GLU A 71 11.38 3.32 -6.55
N ASP A 72 12.60 3.89 -6.58
CA ASP A 72 13.29 4.26 -7.82
C ASP A 72 13.40 3.06 -8.77
N GLY A 73 12.84 3.20 -9.97
CA GLY A 73 12.82 2.15 -10.99
C GLY A 73 11.49 1.42 -11.17
N TYR A 74 10.51 1.62 -10.29
CA TYR A 74 9.17 1.01 -10.44
C TYR A 74 8.45 1.44 -11.73
N LEU A 75 8.61 2.71 -12.13
CA LEU A 75 8.02 3.26 -13.36
C LEU A 75 8.82 2.94 -14.64
N LYS A 76 9.97 2.25 -14.56
CA LYS A 76 10.75 1.90 -15.76
C LYS A 76 10.15 0.74 -16.58
N LYS A 77 9.09 0.09 -16.10
CA LYS A 77 8.37 -0.96 -16.85
C LYS A 77 7.35 -0.43 -17.87
N GLY A 78 7.27 0.89 -18.08
CA GLY A 78 6.34 1.51 -19.02
C GLY A 78 6.99 2.55 -19.94
N LYS A 79 7.97 2.13 -20.75
CA LYS A 79 8.37 2.81 -21.99
C LYS A 79 8.68 1.78 -23.06
#